data_AF-X1PPG9-F1
#
_entry.id   AF-X1PPG9-F1
#
_cell.length_a   1.000
_cell.length_b   1.000
_cell.length_c   1.000
_cell.angle_alpha   90.00
_cell.angle_beta   90.00
_cell.angle_gamma   90.00
#
_symmetry.space_group_name_H-M   'P 1'
#
loop_
_entity.id
_entity.type
_entity.pdbx_description
1 polymer ?
#
loop_
_entity_poly.entity_id
_entity_poly.type
_entity_poly.pdbx_seq_one_letter_code
_entity_poly.pdbx_strand_id
1 'polypeptide(L)'
;MDKKIPITPFEIIRRMKDVSKILEWSRKKHLTVSGPDFWGIHHIYIDNSLKHVVFCLKADLTTHVFIGIPTGAKGQRKYDKDVNLLFSEQLNDDSLEWKIYKDIVLYKGKMLPLKKILEEPYWGEIVGVEAFNDYINDQWIVSKIKELYNK
;
A
#
# COMPACT_ATOMS: atom_id res chain seq x y z
N MET A 1 -16.36 5.41 -21.03
CA MET A 1 -15.71 6.27 -20.03
C MET A 1 -14.21 6.13 -20.23
N ASP A 2 -13.58 7.12 -20.84
CA ASP A 2 -12.13 7.10 -21.07
C ASP A 2 -11.43 7.02 -19.71
N LYS A 3 -10.68 5.94 -19.47
CA LYS A 3 -9.79 5.84 -18.31
C LYS A 3 -8.69 6.89 -18.50
N LYS A 4 -8.93 8.12 -18.06
CA LYS A 4 -7.88 9.13 -17.93
C LYS A 4 -6.83 8.52 -17.01
N ILE A 5 -5.63 8.29 -17.54
CA ILE A 5 -4.47 8.03 -16.71
C ILE A 5 -4.33 9.30 -15.86
N PRO A 6 -4.51 9.24 -14.53
CA PRO A 6 -4.58 10.44 -13.71
C PRO A 6 -3.23 11.15 -13.60
N ILE A 7 -2.15 10.49 -14.05
CA ILE A 7 -0.79 11.00 -14.03
C ILE A 7 -0.09 10.67 -15.34
N THR A 8 0.32 11.70 -16.04
CA THR A 8 1.19 11.60 -17.21
C THR A 8 2.63 11.24 -16.81
N PRO A 9 3.43 10.63 -17.71
CA PRO A 9 4.86 10.40 -17.46
C PRO A 9 5.61 11.68 -17.04
N PHE A 10 5.22 12.83 -17.61
CA PHE A 10 5.80 14.12 -17.26
C PHE A 10 5.53 14.51 -15.79
N GLU A 11 4.33 14.24 -15.29
CA GLU A 11 3.99 14.49 -13.88
C GLU A 11 4.75 13.57 -12.93
N ILE A 12 4.99 12.32 -13.31
CA ILE A 12 5.88 11.40 -12.56
C ILE A 12 7.29 12.00 -12.48
N ILE A 13 7.86 12.40 -13.62
CA ILE A 13 9.21 12.99 -13.70
C ILE A 13 9.29 14.26 -12.84
N ARG A 14 8.26 15.11 -12.87
CA ARG A 14 8.19 16.31 -12.04
C ARG A 14 8.25 15.95 -10.55
N ARG A 15 7.46 14.96 -10.13
CA ARG A 15 7.39 14.53 -8.73
C ARG A 15 8.64 13.79 -8.25
N MET A 16 9.40 13.16 -9.16
CA MET A 16 10.67 12.49 -8.82
C MET A 16 11.73 13.46 -8.29
N LYS A 17 11.67 14.75 -8.62
CA LYS A 17 12.63 15.75 -8.11
C LYS A 17 12.51 15.99 -6.60
N ASP A 18 11.39 15.61 -6.00
CA ASP A 18 11.06 15.89 -4.60
C ASP A 18 10.97 14.63 -3.73
N VAL A 19 11.63 13.52 -4.12
CA VAL A 19 11.57 12.23 -3.39
C VAL A 19 11.81 12.40 -1.89
N SER A 20 12.85 13.15 -1.48
CA SER A 20 13.13 13.37 -0.06
C SER A 20 11.99 14.07 0.68
N LYS A 21 11.35 15.07 0.05
CA LYS A 21 10.20 15.79 0.64
C LYS A 21 8.96 14.92 0.72
N ILE A 22 8.77 14.04 -0.27
CA ILE A 22 7.66 13.09 -0.30
C ILE A 22 7.83 12.04 0.81
N LEU A 23 9.05 11.52 1.00
CA LEU A 23 9.37 10.60 2.09
C LEU A 23 9.20 11.25 3.46
N GLU A 24 9.63 12.49 3.62
CA GLU A 24 9.43 13.23 4.87
C GLU A 24 7.94 13.43 5.17
N TRP A 25 7.16 13.84 4.16
CA TRP A 25 5.71 13.99 4.29
C TRP A 25 4.99 12.68 4.61
N SER A 26 5.48 11.55 4.09
CA SER A 26 4.82 10.24 4.26
C SER A 26 5.04 9.64 5.65
N ARG A 27 6.04 10.10 6.43
CA ARG A 27 6.26 9.60 7.80
C ARG A 27 5.04 9.84 8.67
N LYS A 28 4.76 8.88 9.55
CA LYS A 28 3.68 8.96 10.54
C LYS A 28 2.31 9.20 9.89
N LYS A 29 2.04 8.50 8.79
CA LYS A 29 0.80 8.64 8.02
C LYS A 29 0.02 7.33 8.02
N HIS A 30 -1.28 7.48 8.14
CA HIS A 30 -2.26 6.50 7.68
C HIS A 30 -2.93 7.07 6.43
N LEU A 31 -2.87 6.31 5.34
CA LEU A 31 -3.48 6.65 4.07
C LEU A 31 -4.60 5.65 3.81
N THR A 32 -5.78 6.16 3.45
CA THR A 32 -6.85 5.36 2.87
C THR A 32 -6.83 5.59 1.37
N VAL A 33 -6.72 4.50 0.62
CA VAL A 33 -6.49 4.52 -0.82
C VAL A 33 -7.60 3.75 -1.53
N SER A 34 -8.17 4.35 -2.57
CA SER A 34 -9.19 3.74 -3.42
C SER A 34 -8.58 3.25 -4.73
N GLY A 35 -8.72 1.96 -5.00
CA GLY A 35 -8.11 1.29 -6.16
C GLY A 35 -6.69 0.78 -5.84
N PRO A 36 -6.01 0.07 -6.76
CA PRO A 36 -6.51 -0.35 -8.06
C PRO A 36 -7.71 -1.32 -7.94
N ASP A 37 -8.50 -1.47 -9.01
CA ASP A 37 -9.79 -2.19 -9.03
C ASP A 37 -9.78 -3.55 -8.29
N PHE A 38 -8.68 -4.31 -8.37
CA PHE A 38 -8.55 -5.63 -7.73
C PHE A 38 -8.26 -5.60 -6.22
N TRP A 39 -7.81 -4.48 -5.68
CA TRP A 39 -7.65 -4.27 -4.24
C TRP A 39 -8.80 -3.49 -3.62
N GLY A 40 -9.48 -2.64 -4.39
CA GLY A 40 -10.54 -1.78 -3.87
C GLY A 40 -9.99 -0.78 -2.86
N ILE A 41 -10.73 -0.52 -1.78
CA ILE A 41 -10.26 0.33 -0.68
C ILE A 41 -9.27 -0.45 0.18
N HIS A 42 -8.10 0.14 0.40
CA HIS A 42 -7.06 -0.45 1.23
C HIS A 42 -6.36 0.64 2.04
N HIS A 43 -5.66 0.23 3.09
CA HIS A 43 -5.01 1.17 4.02
C HIS A 43 -3.50 1.00 4.00
N ILE A 44 -2.77 2.11 3.97
CA ILE A 44 -1.32 2.14 4.10
C ILE A 44 -0.96 2.86 5.39
N TYR A 45 -0.18 2.21 6.24
CA TYR A 45 0.38 2.80 7.45
C TYR A 45 1.88 2.94 7.30
N ILE A 46 2.41 4.09 7.67
CA ILE A 46 3.82 4.45 7.54
C ILE A 46 4.29 4.98 8.89
N ASP A 47 5.12 4.20 9.59
CA ASP A 47 5.62 4.61 10.90
C ASP A 47 6.72 5.69 10.79
N ASN A 48 7.22 6.12 11.96
CA ASN A 48 8.29 7.11 12.02
C ASN A 48 9.60 6.63 11.36
N SER A 49 9.83 5.33 11.29
CA SER A 49 11.03 4.71 10.71
C SER A 49 10.87 4.37 9.23
N LEU A 50 9.78 4.82 8.59
CA LEU A 50 9.41 4.49 7.21
C LEU A 50 9.19 2.98 6.99
N LYS A 51 8.80 2.24 8.02
CA LYS A 51 8.22 0.92 7.82
C LYS A 51 6.80 1.11 7.27
N HIS A 52 6.48 0.38 6.23
CA HIS A 52 5.19 0.46 5.54
C HIS A 52 4.41 -0.83 5.78
N VAL A 53 3.11 -0.70 6.03
CA VAL A 53 2.17 -1.83 6.00
C VAL A 53 0.97 -1.46 5.15
N VAL A 54 0.65 -2.33 4.21
CA VAL A 54 -0.54 -2.23 3.36
C VAL A 54 -1.53 -3.31 3.80
N PHE A 55 -2.72 -2.91 4.23
CA PHE A 55 -3.84 -3.80 4.55
C PHE A 55 -4.85 -3.82 3.42
N CYS A 56 -5.01 -4.99 2.81
CA CYS A 56 -6.05 -5.26 1.83
C CYS A 56 -7.10 -6.21 2.45
N LEU A 57 -8.18 -5.62 2.96
CA LEU A 57 -9.33 -6.37 3.49
C LEU A 57 -10.10 -7.01 2.34
N LYS A 58 -10.63 -8.21 2.55
CA LYS A 58 -11.39 -8.97 1.54
C LYS A 58 -12.81 -9.21 2.02
N ALA A 59 -13.71 -9.41 1.06
CA ALA A 59 -15.13 -9.66 1.32
C ALA A 59 -15.38 -10.97 2.10
N ASP A 60 -14.46 -11.94 1.99
CA ASP A 60 -14.48 -13.19 2.76
C ASP A 60 -13.90 -13.03 4.19
N LEU A 61 -13.67 -11.78 4.63
CA LEU A 61 -13.05 -11.41 5.90
C LEU A 61 -11.61 -11.89 6.07
N THR A 62 -10.96 -12.38 5.01
CA THR A 62 -9.52 -12.58 5.02
C THR A 62 -8.79 -11.26 4.83
N THR A 63 -7.57 -11.16 5.37
CA THR A 63 -6.76 -9.95 5.23
C THR A 63 -5.42 -10.27 4.64
N HIS A 64 -5.09 -9.64 3.52
CA HIS A 64 -3.74 -9.68 2.95
C HIS A 64 -2.97 -8.46 3.46
N VAL A 65 -1.79 -8.70 4.00
CA VAL A 65 -0.92 -7.68 4.60
C VAL A 65 0.42 -7.71 3.89
N PHE A 66 0.82 -6.59 3.29
CA PHE A 66 2.17 -6.42 2.77
C PHE A 66 2.98 -5.56 3.73
N ILE A 67 4.17 -6.02 4.09
CA ILE A 67 5.07 -5.33 5.01
C ILE A 67 6.31 -4.96 4.23
N GLY A 68 6.74 -3.70 4.33
CA GLY A 68 7.83 -3.22 3.50
C GLY A 68 8.45 -1.91 3.95
N ILE A 69 9.11 -1.28 2.99
CA ILE A 69 9.86 -0.04 3.12
C ILE A 69 9.40 0.91 1.99
N PRO A 70 9.93 2.14 1.87
CA PRO A 70 9.44 3.08 0.87
C PRO A 70 9.47 2.62 -0.59
N THR A 71 10.33 1.65 -0.94
CA THR A 71 10.46 1.14 -2.31
C THR A 71 9.50 -0.01 -2.63
N GLY A 72 8.92 -0.68 -1.63
CA GLY A 72 8.07 -1.84 -1.88
C GLY A 72 7.97 -2.81 -0.71
N ALA A 73 7.23 -3.89 -0.95
CA ALA A 73 7.03 -4.97 -0.01
C ALA A 73 8.28 -5.84 0.13
N LYS A 74 8.58 -6.23 1.38
CA LYS A 74 9.62 -7.20 1.74
C LYS A 74 9.05 -8.50 2.28
N GLY A 75 7.77 -8.51 2.61
CA GLY A 75 7.05 -9.72 2.98
C GLY A 75 5.55 -9.55 2.80
N GLN A 76 4.87 -10.68 2.71
CA GLN A 76 3.42 -10.76 2.71
C GLN A 76 2.93 -11.73 3.78
N ARG A 77 1.75 -11.44 4.31
CA ARG A 77 1.04 -12.29 5.26
C ARG A 77 -0.44 -12.36 4.91
N LYS A 78 -1.06 -13.49 5.18
CA LYS A 78 -2.51 -13.67 5.09
C LYS A 78 -3.06 -14.06 6.44
N TYR A 79 -4.12 -13.38 6.87
CA TYR A 79 -4.86 -13.69 8.08
C TYR A 79 -6.29 -14.11 7.73
N ASP A 80 -6.86 -15.03 8.51
CA ASP A 80 -8.28 -15.37 8.45
C ASP A 80 -9.15 -14.35 9.22
N LYS A 81 -10.46 -14.62 9.27
CA LYS A 81 -11.46 -13.78 9.98
C LYS A 81 -11.22 -13.67 11.48
N ASP A 82 -10.60 -14.68 12.09
CA ASP A 82 -10.29 -14.75 13.52
C ASP A 82 -8.88 -14.17 13.81
N VAL A 83 -8.24 -13.65 12.76
CA VAL A 83 -6.90 -13.05 12.75
C VAL A 83 -5.80 -14.08 13.06
N ASN A 84 -6.04 -15.34 12.73
CA ASN A 84 -4.99 -16.35 12.70
C ASN A 84 -4.15 -16.19 11.43
N LEU A 85 -2.84 -16.36 11.57
CA LEU A 85 -1.92 -16.32 10.43
C LEU A 85 -2.05 -17.60 9.61
N LEU A 86 -2.54 -17.48 8.37
CA LEU A 86 -2.65 -18.59 7.42
C LEU A 86 -1.39 -18.78 6.59
N PHE A 87 -0.70 -17.68 6.28
CA PHE A 87 0.43 -17.67 5.36
C PHE A 87 1.37 -16.52 5.67
N SER A 88 2.68 -16.74 5.54
CA SER A 88 3.72 -15.72 5.64
C SER A 88 4.86 -16.06 4.70
N GLU A 89 5.27 -15.10 3.88
CA GLU A 89 6.33 -15.27 2.89
C GLU A 89 7.20 -14.02 2.81
N GLN A 90 8.51 -14.21 2.62
CA GLN A 90 9.43 -13.13 2.27
C GLN A 90 9.41 -12.89 0.77
N LEU A 91 9.43 -11.62 0.37
CA LEU A 91 9.32 -11.23 -1.03
C LEU A 91 10.66 -10.73 -1.56
N ASN A 92 10.88 -10.98 -2.86
CA ASN A 92 11.97 -10.36 -3.60
C ASN A 92 11.61 -8.91 -3.93
N ASP A 93 12.64 -8.10 -4.17
CA ASP A 93 12.53 -6.64 -4.36
C ASP A 93 11.62 -6.21 -5.53
N ASP A 94 11.40 -7.08 -6.52
CA ASP A 94 10.59 -6.83 -7.71
C ASP A 94 9.17 -7.44 -7.65
N SER A 95 8.81 -8.01 -6.49
CA SER A 95 7.54 -8.72 -6.31
C SER A 95 6.38 -7.74 -6.23
N LEU A 96 6.52 -6.69 -5.42
CA LEU A 96 5.56 -5.59 -5.28
C LEU A 96 6.26 -4.31 -4.84
N GLU A 97 6.28 -3.32 -5.73
CA GLU A 97 6.82 -1.98 -5.53
C GLU A 97 5.67 -0.97 -5.41
N TRP A 98 5.91 0.10 -4.64
CA TRP A 98 5.00 1.24 -4.58
C TRP A 98 5.74 2.57 -4.64
N LYS A 99 5.05 3.58 -5.15
CA LYS A 99 5.43 5.00 -5.02
C LYS A 99 4.25 5.78 -4.48
N ILE A 100 4.43 6.36 -3.30
CA ILE A 100 3.39 7.09 -2.59
C ILE A 100 3.61 8.58 -2.83
N TYR A 101 2.61 9.26 -3.38
CA TYR A 101 2.54 10.72 -3.49
C TYR A 101 1.46 11.25 -2.55
N LYS A 102 1.16 12.56 -2.62
CA LYS A 102 0.18 13.20 -1.71
C LYS A 102 -1.28 12.86 -2.04
N ASP A 103 -1.54 12.50 -3.28
CA ASP A 103 -2.85 12.34 -3.92
C ASP A 103 -3.04 10.95 -4.53
N ILE A 104 -1.96 10.22 -4.79
CA ILE A 104 -2.02 8.92 -5.45
C ILE A 104 -0.94 7.98 -4.93
N VAL A 105 -1.18 6.68 -5.08
CA VAL A 105 -0.16 5.64 -4.95
C VAL A 105 -0.05 4.88 -6.26
N LEU A 106 1.18 4.67 -6.72
CA LEU A 106 1.48 3.84 -7.89
C LEU A 106 1.99 2.48 -7.43
N TYR A 107 1.60 1.42 -8.12
CA TYR A 107 2.00 0.04 -7.84
C TYR A 107 2.58 -0.63 -9.08
N LYS A 108 3.66 -1.39 -8.91
CA LYS A 108 4.29 -2.24 -9.94
C LYS A 108 4.74 -3.55 -9.30
N GLY A 109 4.93 -4.61 -10.09
CA GLY A 109 5.56 -5.84 -9.61
C GLY A 109 4.90 -7.09 -10.16
N LYS A 110 5.59 -8.22 -10.00
CA LYS A 110 5.19 -9.54 -10.54
C LYS A 110 3.95 -10.12 -9.88
N MET A 111 3.62 -9.67 -8.67
CA MET A 111 2.43 -10.11 -7.93
C MET A 111 1.13 -9.44 -8.39
N LEU A 112 1.23 -8.40 -9.23
CA LEU A 112 0.07 -7.69 -9.75
C LEU A 112 -0.44 -8.35 -11.03
N PRO A 113 -1.73 -8.20 -11.37
CA PRO A 113 -2.26 -8.74 -12.62
C PRO A 113 -1.49 -8.24 -13.84
N LEU A 114 -1.34 -9.07 -14.87
CA LEU A 114 -0.64 -8.69 -16.09
C LEU A 114 -1.41 -7.59 -16.85
N LYS A 115 -0.69 -6.54 -17.26
CA LYS A 115 -1.19 -5.52 -18.19
C LYS A 115 -0.72 -5.80 -19.61
N LYS A 116 -1.45 -5.23 -20.58
CA LYS A 116 -1.01 -5.16 -21.98
C LYS A 116 0.30 -4.39 -22.13
N ILE A 117 0.46 -3.31 -21.36
CA ILE A 117 1.70 -2.52 -21.30
C ILE A 117 2.36 -2.85 -19.96
N LEU A 118 3.42 -3.65 -19.98
CA LEU A 118 4.10 -4.15 -18.78
C LEU A 118 4.69 -3.04 -17.90
N GLU A 119 5.06 -1.92 -18.51
CA GLU A 119 5.66 -0.77 -17.82
C GLU A 119 4.64 0.17 -17.18
N GLU A 120 3.34 0.00 -17.46
CA GLU A 120 2.31 0.90 -16.97
C GLU A 120 1.94 0.56 -15.51
N PRO A 121 2.19 1.43 -14.52
CA PRO A 121 1.87 1.13 -13.13
C PRO A 121 0.37 1.03 -12.92
N TYR A 122 -0.06 0.20 -11.98
CA TYR A 122 -1.38 0.33 -11.37
C TYR A 122 -1.39 1.54 -10.45
N TRP A 123 -2.57 2.06 -10.14
CA TRP A 123 -2.68 3.22 -9.27
C TRP A 123 -3.93 3.17 -8.41
N GLY A 124 -3.87 3.85 -7.27
CA GLY A 124 -5.02 4.13 -6.40
C GLY A 124 -4.96 5.57 -5.91
N GLU A 125 -6.13 6.19 -5.78
CA GLU A 125 -6.28 7.57 -5.30
C GLU A 125 -6.25 7.61 -3.77
N ILE A 126 -5.55 8.58 -3.19
CA ILE A 126 -5.57 8.80 -1.73
C ILE A 126 -6.84 9.59 -1.40
N VAL A 127 -7.79 8.91 -0.75
CA VAL A 127 -9.09 9.46 -0.36
C VAL A 127 -9.16 9.86 1.11
N GLY A 128 -8.15 9.49 1.91
CA GLY A 128 -8.05 9.89 3.32
C GLY A 128 -6.60 9.92 3.79
N VAL A 129 -6.29 10.91 4.64
CA VAL A 129 -4.97 11.10 5.23
C VAL A 129 -5.11 11.43 6.71
N GLU A 130 -4.62 10.53 7.55
CA GLU A 130 -4.65 10.65 9.01
C GLU A 130 -3.23 10.59 9.58
N ALA A 131 -3.07 11.08 10.81
CA ALA A 131 -1.82 10.94 11.54
C ALA A 131 -1.69 9.53 12.11
N PHE A 132 -0.50 8.95 12.06
CA PHE A 132 -0.20 7.64 12.62
C PHE A 132 1.07 7.71 13.47
N ASN A 133 0.93 7.52 14.78
CA ASN A 133 2.02 7.74 15.74
C ASN A 133 2.56 6.46 16.39
N ASP A 134 2.03 5.28 16.04
CA ASP A 134 2.51 4.02 16.59
C ASP A 134 3.74 3.49 15.84
N TYR A 135 4.33 2.43 16.38
CA TYR A 135 5.38 1.65 15.74
C TYR A 135 4.80 0.36 15.18
N ILE A 136 5.14 0.06 13.93
CA ILE A 136 4.64 -1.14 13.26
C ILE A 136 5.42 -2.35 13.76
N ASN A 137 4.72 -3.22 14.48
CA ASN A 137 5.19 -4.55 14.88
C ASN A 137 4.07 -5.59 14.72
N ASP A 138 4.37 -6.86 14.99
CA ASP A 138 3.43 -7.97 14.74
C ASP A 138 2.16 -7.87 15.61
N GLN A 139 2.30 -7.46 16.87
CA GLN A 139 1.16 -7.25 17.76
C GLN A 139 0.25 -6.12 17.25
N TRP A 140 0.86 -5.02 16.80
CA TRP A 140 0.13 -3.90 16.23
C TRP A 140 -0.61 -4.30 14.95
N ILE A 141 -0.01 -5.11 14.06
CA ILE A 141 -0.67 -5.59 12.84
C ILE A 141 -1.94 -6.37 13.20
N VAL A 142 -1.84 -7.34 14.10
CA VAL A 142 -3.00 -8.16 14.53
C VAL A 142 -4.08 -7.29 15.18
N SER A 143 -3.70 -6.35 16.04
CA SER A 143 -4.64 -5.42 16.67
C SER A 143 -5.33 -4.52 15.62
N LYS A 144 -4.59 -4.04 14.62
CA LYS A 144 -5.13 -3.14 13.60
C LYS A 144 -6.11 -3.83 12.66
N ILE A 145 -5.87 -5.11 12.33
CA ILE A 145 -6.84 -5.91 11.54
C ILE A 145 -8.20 -5.96 12.26
N LYS A 146 -8.20 -6.22 13.56
CA LYS A 146 -9.44 -6.25 14.37
C LYS A 146 -10.15 -4.90 14.37
N GLU A 147 -9.41 -3.81 14.52
CA GLU A 147 -9.97 -2.46 14.47
C GLU A 147 -10.62 -2.16 13.11
N LEU A 148 -9.95 -2.51 12.01
CA LEU A 148 -10.43 -2.22 10.67
C LEU A 148 -11.74 -2.94 10.30
N TYR A 149 -12.02 -4.12 10.87
CA TYR A 149 -13.30 -4.81 10.69
C TYR A 149 -14.42 -4.33 11.62
N ASN A 150 -14.07 -3.59 12.68
CA ASN A 150 -15.01 -3.10 13.69
C ASN A 150 -15.39 -1.62 13.49
N LYS A 151 -14.91 -0.97 12.41
CA LYS A 151 -15.31 0.38 12.00
C LYS A 151 -16.57 0.33 11.13
#